data_AF-A0A7Y0RF22-F1
#
_entry.id   AF-A0A7Y0RF22-F1
#
_cell.length_a   1.000
_cell.length_b   1.000
_cell.length_c   1.000
_cell.angle_alpha   90.00
_cell.angle_beta   90.00
_cell.angle_gamma   90.00
#
_symmetry.space_group_name_H-M   'P 1'
#
loop_
_entity.id
_entity.type
_entity.pdbx_description
1 polymer ?
#
loop_
_entity_poly.entity_id
_entity_poly.type
_entity_poly.pdbx_seq_one_letter_code
_entity_poly.pdbx_strand_id
1 'polypeptide(L)' 'MKNPADIDETIRAGDTASIENTASEKLSVSLICSDACRVDIDLEPGQVLDFSAGSSDAKIVLHNGDPVNLLIIRPESAS' A
#
# COMPACT_ATOMS: atom_id res chain seq x y z
N MET A 1 -2.59 -20.02 10.89
CA MET A 1 -2.13 -18.68 10.46
C MET A 1 -2.58 -18.51 9.02
N LYS A 2 -3.53 -17.62 8.72
CA LYS A 2 -3.85 -17.27 7.33
C LYS A 2 -2.66 -16.47 6.80
N ASN A 3 -2.08 -16.86 5.67
CA ASN A 3 -1.14 -15.98 4.98
C ASN A 3 -1.85 -14.65 4.72
N PRO A 4 -1.19 -13.49 4.97
CA PRO A 4 -1.72 -12.21 4.51
C PRO A 4 -2.02 -12.35 3.02
N ALA A 5 -3.16 -11.84 2.58
CA ALA A 5 -3.54 -11.89 1.18
C ALA A 5 -2.48 -11.11 0.41
N ASP A 6 -1.66 -11.83 -0.36
CA ASP A 6 -0.61 -11.20 -1.14
C ASP A 6 -1.30 -10.42 -2.25
N ILE A 7 -1.33 -9.10 -2.11
CA ILE A 7 -1.87 -8.19 -3.11
C ILE A 7 -0.90 -8.01 -4.28
N ASP A 8 0.31 -8.58 -4.20
CA ASP A 8 1.38 -8.53 -5.21
C ASP A 8 1.62 -7.15 -5.82
N GLU A 9 1.33 -6.09 -5.05
CA GLU A 9 1.46 -4.73 -5.51
C GLU A 9 2.78 -4.12 -5.07
N THR A 10 3.52 -3.64 -6.08
CA THR A 10 4.83 -2.99 -5.91
C THR A 10 4.80 -1.60 -6.50
N ILE A 11 5.11 -0.60 -5.68
CA ILE A 11 5.38 0.78 -6.08
C ILE A 11 6.87 0.86 -6.40
N ARG A 12 7.21 1.28 -7.63
CA ARG A 12 8.60 1.29 -8.10
C ARG A 12 9.36 2.48 -7.54
N ALA A 13 10.68 2.35 -7.45
CA ALA A 13 11.57 3.45 -7.14
C ALA A 13 11.29 4.66 -8.06
N GLY A 14 11.21 5.84 -7.48
CA GLY A 14 10.87 7.09 -8.16
C GLY A 14 9.37 7.37 -8.28
N ASP A 15 8.51 6.38 -8.11
CA ASP A 15 7.06 6.55 -8.21
C ASP A 15 6.41 6.99 -6.89
N THR A 16 5.20 7.53 -7.02
CA THR A 16 4.28 7.76 -5.92
C THR A 16 3.00 6.97 -6.14
N ALA A 17 2.25 6.72 -5.06
CA ALA A 17 0.91 6.17 -5.14
C ALA A 17 0.04 6.70 -3.99
N SER A 18 -1.25 6.85 -4.26
CA SER A 18 -2.27 7.06 -3.22
C SER A 18 -2.91 5.71 -2.90
N ILE A 19 -2.98 5.39 -1.61
CA ILE A 19 -3.51 4.12 -1.09
C ILE A 19 -4.74 4.46 -0.25
N GLU A 20 -5.91 4.02 -0.66
CA GLU A 20 -7.19 4.31 0.00
C GLU A 20 -7.82 3.04 0.58
N ASN A 21 -8.34 3.15 1.80
CA ASN A 21 -9.22 2.15 2.37
C ASN A 21 -10.67 2.43 1.98
N THR A 22 -11.22 1.62 1.06
CA THR A 22 -12.62 1.72 0.63
C THR A 22 -13.56 0.77 1.41
N ALA A 23 -13.05 0.05 2.40
CA ALA A 23 -13.87 -0.76 3.30
C ALA A 23 -14.65 0.13 4.29
N SER A 24 -15.67 -0.46 4.91
CA SER A 24 -16.34 0.13 6.07
C SER A 24 -15.64 -0.15 7.40
N GLU A 25 -14.53 -0.88 7.37
CA GLU A 25 -13.73 -1.26 8.54
C GLU A 25 -12.25 -0.87 8.39
N LYS A 26 -11.50 -0.88 9.49
CA LYS A 26 -10.08 -0.52 9.50
C LYS A 26 -9.22 -1.60 8.82
N LEU A 27 -8.36 -1.17 7.90
CA LEU A 27 -7.36 -2.03 7.26
C LEU A 27 -5.97 -1.77 7.85
N SER A 28 -5.13 -2.80 7.87
CA SER A 28 -3.75 -2.72 8.34
C SER A 28 -2.82 -3.15 7.22
N VAL A 29 -1.90 -2.28 6.85
CA VAL A 29 -0.97 -2.47 5.74
C VAL A 29 0.47 -2.27 6.19
N SER A 30 1.39 -3.02 5.58
CA SER A 30 2.82 -2.66 5.59
C SER A 30 3.27 -2.18 4.23
N LEU A 31 4.13 -1.17 4.23
CA LEU A 31 4.94 -0.77 3.10
C LEU A 31 6.36 -1.22 3.39
N ILE A 32 6.87 -2.16 2.60
CA ILE A 32 8.17 -2.80 2.81
C ILE A 32 9.07 -2.45 1.63
N CYS A 33 10.08 -1.63 1.89
CA CYS A 33 11.09 -1.31 0.89
C CYS A 33 12.17 -2.41 0.85
N SER A 34 12.72 -2.62 -0.35
CA SER A 34 13.78 -3.60 -0.61
C SER A 34 15.08 -3.34 0.15
N ASP A 35 15.32 -2.11 0.61
CA ASP A 35 16.49 -1.66 1.38
C ASP A 35 16.29 -1.69 2.92
N ALA A 36 15.33 -2.48 3.39
CA ALA A 36 14.99 -2.74 4.80
C ALA A 36 14.20 -1.63 5.52
N CYS A 37 13.59 -0.69 4.81
CA CYS A 37 12.53 0.14 5.40
C CYS A 37 11.23 -0.67 5.52
N ARG A 38 10.56 -0.57 6.67
CA ARG A 38 9.20 -1.08 6.87
C ARG A 38 8.39 -0.03 7.60
N VAL A 39 7.23 0.30 7.05
CA VAL A 39 6.25 1.19 7.67
C VAL A 39 4.94 0.42 7.82
N ASP A 40 4.46 0.30 9.05
CA ASP A 40 3.17 -0.31 9.37
C ASP A 40 2.15 0.81 9.59
N ILE A 41 0.99 0.72 8.91
CA ILE A 41 -0.02 1.77 8.91
C ILE A 41 -1.40 1.12 9.04
N ASP A 42 -2.19 1.65 9.96
CA ASP A 42 -3.61 1.37 9.99
C ASP A 42 -4.36 2.48 9.23
N LEU A 43 -5.18 2.08 8.27
CA LEU A 43 -6.03 2.96 7.47
C LEU A 43 -7.47 2.87 7.99
N GLU A 44 -7.98 3.98 8.51
CA GLU A 44 -9.39 4.12 8.86
C GLU A 44 -10.28 4.09 7.60
N PRO A 45 -11.59 3.77 7.71
CA PRO A 45 -12.51 3.79 6.58
C PRO A 45 -12.50 5.14 5.83
N GLY A 46 -12.27 5.11 4.51
CA GLY A 46 -12.16 6.28 3.65
C GLY A 46 -10.85 7.07 3.77
N GLN A 47 -9.89 6.58 4.56
CA GLN A 47 -8.59 7.24 4.68
C GLN A 47 -7.75 6.99 3.42
N VAL A 48 -7.10 8.05 2.96
CA VAL A 48 -6.12 8.03 1.88
C VAL A 48 -4.73 8.30 2.44
N LEU A 49 -3.77 7.48 2.04
CA LEU A 49 -2.35 7.65 2.31
C LEU A 49 -1.62 7.91 1.00
N ASP A 50 -0.96 9.06 0.89
CA ASP A 50 -0.01 9.31 -0.18
C ASP A 50 1.37 8.78 0.22
N PHE A 51 1.93 7.90 -0.62
CA PHE A 51 3.22 7.29 -0.40
C PHE A 51 4.16 7.53 -1.58
N SER A 52 5.44 7.77 -1.27
CA SER A 52 6.53 7.81 -2.25
C SER A 52 7.52 6.71 -1.94
N ALA A 53 7.86 5.92 -2.94
CA ALA A 53 8.86 4.86 -2.82
C ALA A 53 10.30 5.41 -2.68
N GLY A 54 10.49 6.71 -2.96
CA GLY A 54 11.82 7.32 -2.92
C GLY A 54 12.77 6.65 -3.91
N SER A 55 13.91 6.15 -3.43
CA SER A 55 14.94 5.52 -4.29
C SER A 55 14.84 4.00 -4.41
N SER A 56 13.87 3.36 -3.76
CA SER A 56 13.82 1.90 -3.61
C SER A 56 12.40 1.38 -3.86
N ASP A 57 12.26 0.24 -4.52
CA ASP A 57 10.95 -0.40 -4.70
C ASP A 57 10.33 -0.72 -3.34
N ALA A 58 9.01 -0.52 -3.24
CA ALA A 58 8.22 -0.78 -2.04
C ALA A 58 7.07 -1.75 -2.35
N LYS A 59 6.98 -2.85 -1.59
CA LYS A 59 5.88 -3.80 -1.64
C LYS A 59 4.81 -3.40 -0.63
N ILE A 60 3.54 -3.48 -1.04
CA ILE A 60 2.39 -3.31 -0.17
C ILE A 60 1.94 -4.69 0.32
N VAL A 61 1.73 -4.84 1.63
CA VAL A 61 1.23 -6.07 2.25
C VAL A 61 -0.01 -5.74 3.07
N LEU A 62 -1.13 -6.39 2.74
CA LEU A 62 -2.38 -6.26 3.50
C LEU A 62 -2.46 -7.36 4.57
N HIS A 63 -2.56 -6.98 5.84
CA HIS A 63 -2.58 -7.95 6.96
C HIS A 63 -3.99 -8.44 7.31
N ASN A 64 -5.02 -7.64 7.02
CA ASN A 64 -6.42 -7.96 7.29
C ASN A 64 -7.35 -7.29 6.28
N GLY A 65 -8.59 -7.80 6.22
CA GLY A 65 -9.60 -7.32 5.26
C GLY A 65 -9.47 -8.00 3.90
N ASP A 66 -10.31 -7.56 2.97
CA ASP A 66 -10.32 -8.04 1.59
C ASP A 66 -9.46 -7.10 0.71
N PRO A 67 -8.48 -7.63 -0.04
CA PRO A 67 -7.73 -6.89 -1.06
C PRO A 67 -8.54 -5.96 -1.95
N VAL A 68 -9.77 -6.34 -2.31
CA VAL A 68 -10.62 -5.53 -3.20
C VAL A 68 -11.00 -4.18 -2.60
N ASN A 69 -10.86 -4.02 -1.28
CA ASN A 69 -11.15 -2.79 -0.56
C ASN A 69 -9.92 -1.88 -0.38
N LEU A 70 -8.77 -2.25 -0.94
CA LEU A 70 -7.58 -1.42 -0.98
C LEU A 70 -7.42 -0.84 -2.39
N LEU A 71 -7.76 0.43 -2.56
CA LEU A 71 -7.62 1.11 -3.84
C LEU A 71 -6.22 1.75 -3.93
N ILE A 72 -5.46 1.38 -4.95
CA ILE A 72 -4.12 1.90 -5.18
C ILE A 72 -4.14 2.70 -6.49
N ILE A 73 -3.90 4.01 -6.38
CA ILE A 73 -3.92 4.95 -7.51
C ILE A 73 -2.49 5.41 -7.75
N ARG A 74 -1.97 5.17 -8.96
CA ARG A 74 -0.66 5.68 -9.39
C ARG A 74 -0.91 6.88 -10.29
N PRO A 75 -0.35 8.07 -9.99
CA PRO A 75 -0.44 9.19 -10.91
C PRO A 75 0.24 8.78 -12.21
N GLU A 76 -0.42 9.10 -13.33
CA GLU A 76 0.11 8.85 -14.66
C GLU A 76 1.46 9.58 -14.78
N SER A 77 2.53 8.86 -15.12
CA SER A 77 3.84 9.46 -15.30
C SER A 77 3.74 10.51 -16.40
N ALA A 78 3.85 11.80 -16.04
CA ALA A 78 4.00 12.85 -17.04
C ALA A 78 5.26 12.54 -17.85
N SER A 79 5.06 12.15 -19.11
CA SER A 79 6.12 11.75 -20.05
C SER A 79 6.97 12.92 -20.51
#